data_AF-K9V1C7-F1
#
_entry.id   AF-K9V1C7-F1
#
_cell.length_a   1.000
_cell.length_b   1.000
_cell.length_c   1.000
_cell.angle_alpha   90.00
_cell.angle_beta   90.00
_cell.angle_gamma   90.00
#
_symmetry.space_group_name_H-M   'P 1'
#
loop_
_entity.id
_entity.type
_entity.pdbx_description
1 polymer ?
#
loop_
_entity_poly.entity_id
_entity_poly.type
_entity_poly.pdbx_seq_one_letter_code
_entity_poly.pdbx_strand_id
1 'polypeptide(L)'
;MEEIIVSGSEETVKPIITMLMGISQMLNNRDIGQFVGEPLEENIKAVPSLLTMKIVWYSAKEPPFQAPVGKRFIKAECNIPDVYKSKLKWETIKQLAGGANGYEWGEYLALAKLDNNRQMHVRGATKAIASKQLDNMLELTKAKVTSISVIQLTKAGRRASGQTLEIKPARIYPANFIIVNSKKIDATQQRIYRDEIATRKLSTLRGDYAKRGSQRIPLWTDKPPKDYKQILNNAFNIDVV
;
A
#
# COMPACT_ATOMS: atom_id res chain seq x y z
N MET A 1 -4.11 17.16 51.45
CA MET A 1 -2.75 17.53 51.86
C MET A 1 -1.95 16.26 51.88
N GLU A 2 -0.94 16.15 51.02
CA GLU A 2 -0.02 15.01 51.03
C GLU A 2 1.09 15.28 52.03
N GLU A 3 1.39 14.31 52.88
CA GLU A 3 2.42 14.40 53.93
C GLU A 3 3.57 13.46 53.54
N ILE A 4 4.75 14.02 53.26
CA ILE A 4 5.95 13.24 52.90
C ILE A 4 6.85 13.20 54.14
N ILE A 5 6.96 12.03 54.76
CA ILE A 5 7.80 11.81 55.94
C ILE A 5 9.19 11.36 55.48
N VAL A 6 10.22 12.14 55.83
CA VAL A 6 11.63 11.83 55.54
C VAL A 6 12.39 11.71 56.86
N SER A 7 13.04 10.59 57.12
CA SER A 7 13.80 10.32 58.36
C SER A 7 15.26 10.00 58.07
N GLY A 8 16.19 10.64 58.77
CA GLY A 8 17.64 10.44 58.63
C GLY A 8 18.47 11.42 59.47
N SER A 9 19.80 11.40 59.34
CA SER A 9 20.70 12.35 60.01
C SER A 9 20.56 13.76 59.43
N GLU A 10 20.72 14.79 60.25
CA GLU A 10 20.45 16.18 59.84
C GLU A 10 21.26 16.63 58.61
N GLU A 11 22.52 16.19 58.51
CA GLU A 11 23.41 16.50 57.39
C GLU A 11 22.93 15.89 56.06
N THR A 12 22.24 14.74 56.10
CA THR A 12 21.74 14.06 54.89
C THR A 12 20.34 14.51 54.51
N VAL A 13 19.51 14.85 55.49
CA VAL A 13 18.09 15.18 55.26
C VAL A 13 17.91 16.60 54.71
N LYS A 14 18.73 17.56 55.14
CA LYS A 14 18.67 18.96 54.66
C LYS A 14 18.72 19.10 53.13
N PRO A 15 19.73 18.57 52.42
CA PRO A 15 19.78 18.70 50.97
C PRO A 15 18.62 17.97 50.26
N ILE A 16 18.15 16.86 50.83
CA ILE A 16 17.02 16.08 50.29
C ILE A 16 15.73 16.89 50.40
N ILE A 17 15.45 17.52 51.55
CA ILE A 17 14.26 18.38 51.72
C ILE A 17 14.30 19.55 50.74
N THR A 18 15.44 20.22 50.56
CA THR A 18 15.56 21.32 49.60
C THR A 18 15.28 20.87 48.16
N MET A 19 15.79 19.70 47.78
CA MET A 19 15.51 19.11 46.46
C MET A 19 14.03 18.76 46.29
N LEU A 20 13.40 18.17 47.31
CA LEU A 20 11.99 17.76 47.29
C LEU A 20 11.04 18.96 47.25
N MET A 21 11.36 20.04 47.98
CA MET A 21 10.64 21.30 47.88
C MET A 21 10.76 21.92 46.50
N GLY A 22 11.94 21.87 45.87
CA GLY A 22 12.14 22.34 44.50
C GLY A 22 11.28 21.57 43.49
N ILE A 23 11.25 20.24 43.60
CA ILE A 23 10.41 19.38 42.73
C ILE A 23 8.91 19.67 42.97
N SER A 24 8.48 19.80 44.23
CA SER A 24 7.08 20.10 44.57
C SER A 24 6.64 21.46 44.03
N GLN A 25 7.47 22.50 44.12
CA GLN A 25 7.17 23.82 43.56
C GLN A 25 7.09 23.80 42.02
N MET A 26 7.92 22.98 41.35
CA MET A 26 7.85 22.80 39.90
C MET A 26 6.58 22.07 39.45
N LEU A 27 6.05 21.16 40.28
CA LEU A 27 4.84 20.38 39.98
C LEU A 27 3.55 21.14 40.35
N ASN A 28 3.50 21.83 41.50
CA ASN A 28 2.28 22.49 41.98
C ASN A 28 1.81 23.67 41.10
N ASN A 29 2.68 24.23 40.27
CA ASN A 29 2.33 25.34 39.35
C ASN A 29 2.26 24.92 37.88
N ARG A 30 2.36 23.62 37.57
CA ARG A 30 2.09 23.12 36.22
C ARG A 30 0.85 22.23 36.29
N ASP A 31 -0.22 22.68 35.64
CA ASP A 31 -1.25 21.78 35.13
C ASP A 31 -0.58 20.86 34.10
N ILE A 32 0.06 19.80 34.57
CA ILE A 32 0.47 18.67 33.72
C ILE A 32 -0.79 17.84 33.53
N GLY A 33 -1.80 18.44 32.88
CA GLY A 33 -2.79 17.69 32.16
C GLY A 33 -2.05 17.00 31.02
N GLN A 34 -1.56 15.79 31.26
CA GLN A 34 -1.15 14.93 30.18
C GLN A 34 -2.42 14.72 29.34
N PHE A 35 -2.48 15.43 28.21
CA PHE A 35 -3.54 15.26 27.23
C PHE A 35 -3.34 13.87 26.60
N VAL A 36 -3.81 12.83 27.29
CA VAL A 36 -3.96 11.48 26.73
C VAL A 36 -5.24 11.49 25.89
N GLY A 37 -5.23 12.36 24.89
CA GLY A 37 -6.29 12.53 23.92
C GLY A 37 -5.70 12.37 22.54
N GLU A 38 -4.99 11.27 22.28
CA GLU A 38 -4.92 10.81 20.90
C GLU A 38 -6.33 10.25 20.62
N PRO A 39 -7.15 10.91 19.78
CA PRO A 39 -8.48 10.42 19.49
C PRO A 39 -8.34 9.00 18.93
N LEU A 40 -9.10 8.05 19.47
CA LEU A 40 -9.08 6.65 19.02
C LEU A 40 -9.32 6.53 17.50
N GLU A 41 -9.97 7.54 16.92
CA GLU A 41 -10.23 7.68 15.49
C GLU A 41 -8.98 7.85 14.63
N GLU A 42 -7.90 8.46 15.14
CA GLU A 42 -6.63 8.59 14.39
C GLU A 42 -5.87 7.27 14.26
N ASN A 43 -6.14 6.30 15.15
CA ASN A 43 -5.55 4.98 15.11
C ASN A 43 -6.41 3.92 14.40
N ILE A 44 -7.41 4.33 13.61
CA ILE A 44 -8.03 3.45 12.59
C ILE A 44 -7.01 3.26 11.45
N LYS A 45 -5.95 2.52 11.74
CA LYS A 45 -5.04 2.01 10.73
C LYS A 45 -5.87 1.13 9.81
N ALA A 46 -5.88 1.47 8.53
CA ALA A 46 -6.56 0.66 7.52
C ALA A 46 -6.16 -0.81 7.70
N VAL A 47 -7.15 -1.65 7.99
CA VAL A 47 -6.95 -3.10 8.10
C VAL A 47 -6.22 -3.55 6.83
N PRO A 48 -5.07 -4.25 6.96
CA PRO A 48 -4.29 -4.62 5.80
C PRO A 48 -5.16 -5.42 4.84
N SER A 49 -4.98 -5.12 3.55
CA SER A 49 -5.79 -5.73 2.50
C SER A 49 -5.61 -7.23 2.50
N LEU A 50 -6.72 -7.92 2.77
CA LEU A 50 -6.78 -9.37 2.74
C LEU A 50 -6.52 -9.87 1.34
N LEU A 51 -7.00 -9.17 0.30
CA LEU A 51 -6.78 -9.57 -1.08
C LEU A 51 -6.59 -8.35 -1.98
N THR A 52 -5.39 -8.18 -2.51
CA THR A 52 -5.05 -7.09 -3.45
C THR A 52 -4.54 -7.69 -4.75
N MET A 53 -4.99 -7.17 -5.88
CA MET A 53 -4.38 -7.42 -7.18
C MET A 53 -3.58 -6.20 -7.61
N LYS A 54 -2.37 -6.42 -8.06
CA LYS A 54 -1.51 -5.39 -8.64
C LYS A 54 -1.34 -5.67 -10.12
N ILE A 55 -1.76 -4.74 -10.97
CA ILE A 55 -1.52 -4.79 -12.41
C ILE A 55 -0.35 -3.87 -12.73
N VAL A 56 0.57 -4.35 -13.56
CA VAL A 56 1.77 -3.63 -13.97
C VAL A 56 1.76 -3.47 -15.48
N TRP A 57 2.01 -2.25 -15.93
CA TRP A 57 2.19 -1.90 -17.34
C TRP A 57 3.61 -1.41 -17.59
N TYR A 58 4.10 -1.69 -18.80
CA TYR A 58 5.39 -1.22 -19.28
C TYR A 58 5.26 -0.48 -20.61
N SER A 59 6.18 0.43 -20.89
CA SER A 59 6.27 1.08 -22.21
C SER A 59 6.69 0.13 -23.33
N ALA A 60 7.31 -1.01 -23.00
CA ALA A 60 7.64 -2.08 -23.93
C ALA A 60 6.52 -3.12 -23.97
N LYS A 61 6.11 -3.52 -25.18
CA LYS A 61 5.00 -4.47 -25.41
C LYS A 61 5.35 -5.89 -24.98
N GLU A 62 6.56 -6.33 -25.33
CA GLU A 62 7.03 -7.71 -25.15
C GLU A 62 8.42 -7.70 -24.48
N PRO A 63 8.80 -8.78 -23.79
CA PRO A 63 10.14 -8.90 -23.21
C PRO A 63 11.21 -9.00 -24.33
N PRO A 64 12.44 -8.50 -24.11
CA PRO A 64 12.95 -7.91 -22.87
C PRO A 64 12.38 -6.51 -22.62
N PHE A 65 11.89 -6.27 -21.40
CA PHE A 65 11.30 -4.98 -21.02
C PHE A 65 12.37 -3.92 -20.82
N GLN A 66 12.85 -3.37 -21.94
CA GLN A 66 13.87 -2.33 -21.99
C GLN A 66 13.30 -1.08 -22.64
N ALA A 67 13.89 0.06 -22.30
CA ALA A 67 13.60 1.27 -23.07
C ALA A 67 14.22 1.15 -24.46
N PRO A 68 13.54 1.63 -25.51
CA PRO A 68 14.21 1.94 -26.77
C PRO A 68 15.36 2.93 -26.51
N VAL A 69 16.46 2.81 -27.25
CA VAL A 69 17.62 3.72 -27.14
C VAL A 69 17.14 5.18 -27.23
N GLY A 70 17.52 5.99 -26.25
CA GLY A 70 17.15 7.41 -26.16
C GLY A 70 15.75 7.71 -25.63
N LYS A 71 14.94 6.70 -25.27
CA LYS A 71 13.64 6.87 -24.60
C LYS A 71 13.71 6.43 -23.15
N ARG A 72 12.80 6.96 -22.32
CA ARG A 72 12.66 6.55 -20.91
C ARG A 72 11.78 5.31 -20.82
N PHE A 73 12.20 4.32 -20.03
CA PHE A 73 11.33 3.19 -19.68
C PHE A 73 10.26 3.66 -18.70
N ILE A 74 8.99 3.39 -19.01
CA ILE A 74 7.86 3.75 -18.15
C ILE A 74 7.29 2.48 -17.55
N LYS A 75 7.13 2.50 -16.22
CA LYS A 75 6.44 1.47 -15.44
C LYS A 75 5.26 2.13 -14.73
N ALA A 76 4.05 1.70 -15.07
CA ALA A 76 2.84 2.10 -14.38
C ALA A 76 2.28 0.93 -13.58
N GLU A 77 1.64 1.22 -12.45
CA GLU A 77 1.11 0.21 -11.55
C GLU A 77 -0.26 0.67 -11.03
N CYS A 78 -1.18 -0.26 -10.85
CA CYS A 78 -2.48 -0.01 -10.22
C CYS A 78 -2.73 -1.12 -9.21
N ASN A 79 -3.04 -0.73 -7.97
CA ASN A 79 -3.39 -1.64 -6.91
C ASN A 79 -4.92 -1.64 -6.77
N ILE A 80 -5.51 -2.81 -6.93
CA ILE A 80 -6.95 -3.05 -6.86
C ILE A 80 -7.21 -3.83 -5.55
N PRO A 81 -7.84 -3.21 -4.54
CA PRO A 81 -8.19 -3.89 -3.31
C PRO A 81 -9.46 -4.75 -3.48
N ASP A 82 -9.64 -5.71 -2.57
CA ASP A 82 -10.83 -6.55 -2.41
C ASP A 82 -11.37 -7.14 -3.72
N VAL A 83 -10.55 -7.94 -4.38
CA VAL A 83 -10.79 -8.41 -5.75
C VAL A 83 -11.89 -9.48 -5.82
N TYR A 84 -12.73 -9.43 -6.86
CA TYR A 84 -13.70 -10.49 -7.17
C TYR A 84 -13.01 -11.76 -7.67
N LYS A 85 -12.97 -12.82 -6.84
CA LYS A 85 -12.43 -14.14 -7.25
C LYS A 85 -13.08 -14.68 -8.53
N SER A 86 -14.40 -14.50 -8.69
CA SER A 86 -15.16 -14.98 -9.86
C SER A 86 -14.86 -14.24 -11.16
N LYS A 87 -14.41 -12.98 -11.09
CA LYS A 87 -14.11 -12.15 -12.26
C LYS A 87 -12.64 -12.23 -12.69
N LEU A 88 -11.82 -13.01 -11.99
CA LEU A 88 -10.41 -13.21 -12.32
C LEU A 88 -10.22 -14.25 -13.43
N LYS A 89 -10.79 -13.95 -14.60
CA LYS A 89 -10.43 -14.63 -15.85
C LYS A 89 -9.30 -13.86 -16.51
N TRP A 90 -8.28 -14.57 -16.99
CA TRP A 90 -7.09 -13.98 -17.59
C TRP A 90 -7.44 -13.04 -18.75
N GLU A 91 -8.36 -13.47 -19.63
CA GLU A 91 -8.81 -12.69 -20.79
C GLU A 91 -9.50 -11.39 -20.38
N THR A 92 -10.39 -11.46 -19.38
CA THR A 92 -11.09 -10.30 -18.83
C THR A 92 -10.11 -9.30 -18.23
N ILE A 93 -9.13 -9.77 -17.44
CA ILE A 93 -8.09 -8.91 -16.87
C ILE A 93 -7.26 -8.26 -17.97
N LYS A 94 -6.86 -9.02 -19.00
CA LYS A 94 -6.09 -8.49 -20.14
C LYS A 94 -6.89 -7.42 -20.88
N GLN A 95 -8.17 -7.67 -21.17
CA GLN A 95 -9.05 -6.72 -21.84
C GLN A 95 -9.23 -5.43 -21.03
N LEU A 96 -9.57 -5.55 -19.74
CA LEU A 96 -9.75 -4.38 -18.85
C LEU A 96 -8.46 -3.59 -18.66
N ALA A 97 -7.29 -4.24 -18.71
CA ALA A 97 -5.99 -3.59 -18.64
C ALA A 97 -5.56 -2.89 -19.94
N GLY A 98 -6.40 -2.83 -20.98
CA GLY A 98 -6.12 -2.19 -22.26
C GLY A 98 -5.86 -3.15 -23.43
N GLY A 99 -5.94 -4.47 -23.20
CA GLY A 99 -5.77 -5.49 -24.23
C GLY A 99 -4.36 -5.54 -24.83
N ALA A 100 -4.24 -6.11 -26.03
CA ALA A 100 -2.96 -6.18 -26.77
C ALA A 100 -2.42 -4.79 -27.17
N ASN A 101 -3.33 -3.83 -27.29
CA ASN A 101 -3.04 -2.47 -27.72
C ASN A 101 -2.60 -1.55 -26.57
N GLY A 102 -2.81 -1.96 -25.32
CA GLY A 102 -2.53 -1.11 -24.16
C GLY A 102 -3.35 0.19 -24.19
N TYR A 103 -2.89 1.19 -23.43
CA TYR A 103 -3.53 2.48 -23.39
C TYR A 103 -2.50 3.62 -23.27
N GLU A 104 -2.93 4.86 -23.49
CA GLU A 104 -2.04 6.02 -23.39
C GLU A 104 -1.93 6.51 -21.96
N TRP A 105 -0.73 6.40 -21.41
CA TRP A 105 -0.37 6.92 -20.10
C TRP A 105 0.08 8.38 -20.20
N GLY A 106 -0.24 9.19 -19.19
CA GLY A 106 0.18 10.58 -19.18
C GLY A 106 -0.18 11.31 -17.88
N GLU A 107 -0.46 12.61 -18.03
CA GLU A 107 -0.52 13.58 -16.93
C GLU A 107 -1.81 13.56 -16.10
N TYR A 108 -2.89 12.96 -16.61
CA TYR A 108 -4.16 12.90 -15.88
C TYR A 108 -4.13 11.73 -14.90
N LEU A 109 -4.37 12.02 -13.62
CA LEU A 109 -4.50 11.03 -12.55
C LEU A 109 -5.98 10.90 -12.19
N ALA A 110 -6.57 9.74 -12.47
CA ALA A 110 -7.88 9.36 -11.96
C ALA A 110 -7.70 8.63 -10.63
N LEU A 111 -8.46 9.05 -9.61
CA LEU A 111 -8.44 8.52 -8.26
C LEU A 111 -9.87 8.12 -7.85
N ALA A 112 -10.04 6.88 -7.42
CA ALA A 112 -11.28 6.42 -6.79
C ALA A 112 -11.03 6.20 -5.29
N LYS A 113 -11.86 6.80 -4.45
CA LYS A 113 -11.98 6.44 -3.03
C LYS A 113 -13.07 5.40 -2.88
N LEU A 114 -12.77 4.36 -2.14
CA LEU A 114 -13.64 3.20 -1.91
C LEU A 114 -14.24 3.23 -0.50
N ASP A 115 -15.32 2.48 -0.29
CA ASP A 115 -16.02 2.32 0.99
C ASP A 115 -15.14 1.78 2.12
N ASN A 116 -14.18 0.92 1.80
CA ASN A 116 -13.17 0.37 2.72
C ASN A 116 -12.04 1.37 3.10
N ASN A 117 -12.23 2.66 2.82
CA ASN A 117 -11.24 3.73 3.00
C ASN A 117 -9.92 3.51 2.23
N ARG A 118 -9.94 2.68 1.17
CA ARG A 118 -8.80 2.50 0.27
C ARG A 118 -8.99 3.35 -0.98
N GLN A 119 -7.89 3.47 -1.71
CA GLN A 119 -7.85 4.28 -2.92
C GLN A 119 -7.26 3.48 -4.07
N MET A 120 -7.89 3.62 -5.23
CA MET A 120 -7.36 3.16 -6.50
C MET A 120 -6.94 4.38 -7.31
N HIS A 121 -5.84 4.27 -8.04
CA HIS A 121 -5.44 5.32 -8.95
C HIS A 121 -4.92 4.74 -10.25
N VAL A 122 -5.19 5.46 -11.33
CA VAL A 122 -4.75 5.15 -12.68
C VAL A 122 -4.39 6.46 -13.36
N ARG A 123 -3.35 6.44 -14.20
CA ARG A 123 -2.99 7.60 -15.03
C ARG A 123 -3.42 7.39 -16.47
N GLY A 124 -3.70 8.48 -17.18
CA GLY A 124 -4.01 8.50 -18.61
C GLY A 124 -3.48 9.75 -19.29
N ALA A 125 -3.33 9.71 -20.62
CA ALA A 125 -2.91 10.85 -21.43
C ALA A 125 -3.98 11.95 -21.52
N THR A 126 -5.25 11.57 -21.41
CA THR A 126 -6.40 12.50 -21.37
C THR A 126 -7.30 12.15 -20.19
N LYS A 127 -8.14 13.11 -19.76
CA LYS A 127 -9.15 12.91 -18.71
C LYS A 127 -10.07 11.72 -19.02
N ALA A 128 -10.49 11.60 -20.29
CA ALA A 128 -11.38 10.52 -20.74
C ALA A 128 -10.71 9.14 -20.65
N ILE A 129 -9.45 9.02 -21.09
CA ILE A 129 -8.69 7.76 -21.02
C ILE A 129 -8.46 7.36 -19.55
N ALA A 130 -8.10 8.32 -18.70
CA ALA A 130 -7.87 8.06 -17.28
C ALA A 130 -9.14 7.58 -16.56
N SER A 131 -10.29 8.23 -16.82
CA SER A 131 -11.59 7.82 -16.26
C SER A 131 -11.98 6.42 -16.73
N LYS A 132 -11.96 6.18 -18.06
CA LYS A 132 -12.32 4.88 -18.63
C LYS A 132 -11.46 3.75 -18.07
N GLN A 133 -10.14 3.99 -17.94
CA GLN A 133 -9.25 2.97 -17.41
C GLN A 133 -9.49 2.73 -15.91
N LEU A 134 -9.83 3.77 -15.14
CA LEU A 134 -10.24 3.61 -13.73
C LEU A 134 -11.54 2.79 -13.63
N ASP A 135 -12.53 3.09 -14.47
CA ASP A 135 -13.81 2.34 -14.52
C ASP A 135 -13.57 0.86 -14.84
N ASN A 136 -12.69 0.57 -15.82
CA ASN A 136 -12.28 -0.81 -16.13
C ASN A 136 -11.65 -1.53 -14.93
N MET A 137 -10.82 -0.83 -14.14
CA MET A 137 -10.21 -1.42 -12.94
C MET A 137 -11.24 -1.60 -11.82
N LEU A 138 -12.24 -0.72 -11.73
CA LEU A 138 -13.31 -0.79 -10.74
C LEU A 138 -14.19 -2.03 -10.93
N GLU A 139 -14.36 -2.52 -12.15
CA GLU A 139 -15.11 -3.76 -12.41
C GLU A 139 -14.53 -5.00 -11.70
N LEU A 140 -13.24 -4.97 -11.35
CA LEU A 140 -12.50 -6.06 -10.71
C LEU A 140 -12.59 -6.02 -9.18
N THR A 141 -12.97 -4.89 -8.57
CA THR A 141 -13.10 -4.75 -7.11
C THR A 141 -14.51 -5.00 -6.62
N LYS A 142 -14.64 -5.57 -5.41
CA LYS A 142 -15.89 -5.72 -4.66
C LYS A 142 -16.34 -4.43 -3.98
N ALA A 143 -15.39 -3.55 -3.71
CA ALA A 143 -15.61 -2.34 -2.93
C ALA A 143 -16.50 -1.36 -3.69
N LYS A 144 -17.42 -0.69 -2.99
CA LYS A 144 -18.23 0.36 -3.60
C LYS A 144 -17.42 1.65 -3.70
N VAL A 145 -17.67 2.39 -4.77
CA VAL A 145 -17.01 3.67 -5.00
C VAL A 145 -17.72 4.77 -4.24
N THR A 146 -16.98 5.48 -3.41
CA THR A 146 -17.47 6.64 -2.66
C THR A 146 -17.32 7.92 -3.47
N SER A 147 -16.15 8.13 -4.07
CA SER A 147 -15.90 9.29 -4.94
C SER A 147 -14.86 9.00 -6.00
N ILE A 148 -15.02 9.64 -7.15
CA ILE A 148 -14.06 9.62 -8.27
C ILE A 148 -13.61 11.05 -8.52
N SER A 149 -12.30 11.27 -8.57
CA SER A 149 -11.71 12.55 -8.97
C SER A 149 -10.70 12.33 -10.08
N VAL A 150 -10.66 13.24 -11.05
CA VAL A 150 -9.64 13.24 -12.10
C VAL A 150 -8.90 14.57 -12.05
N ILE A 151 -7.60 14.49 -11.80
CA ILE A 151 -6.73 15.64 -11.56
C ILE A 151 -5.70 15.68 -12.68
N GLN A 152 -5.47 16.86 -13.26
CA GLN A 152 -4.36 17.06 -14.20
C GLN A 152 -3.09 17.40 -13.42
N LEU A 153 -2.02 16.64 -13.63
CA LEU A 153 -0.74 16.90 -12.98
C LEU A 153 0.04 17.93 -13.80
N THR A 154 -0.19 19.21 -13.50
CA THR A 154 0.60 20.30 -14.07
C THR A 154 1.89 20.52 -13.25
N LYS A 155 2.95 20.97 -13.92
CA LYS A 155 4.20 21.31 -13.24
C LYS A 155 4.05 22.69 -12.58
N ALA A 156 4.29 22.77 -11.28
CA ALA A 156 4.44 24.04 -10.56
C ALA A 156 5.82 24.11 -9.88
N GLY A 157 6.54 25.24 -10.07
CA GLY A 157 7.78 25.59 -9.35
C GLY A 157 9.11 25.49 -10.13
N ARG A 158 10.15 26.21 -9.65
CA ARG A 158 11.55 26.07 -10.11
C ARG A 158 12.18 24.84 -9.45
N ARG A 159 12.87 24.01 -10.24
CA ARG A 159 13.58 22.81 -9.75
C ARG A 159 15.04 22.81 -10.20
N ALA A 160 15.84 21.99 -9.54
CA ALA A 160 17.25 21.78 -9.88
C ALA A 160 17.43 21.45 -11.38
N SER A 161 18.43 22.09 -12.00
CA SER A 161 18.81 21.88 -13.39
C SER A 161 19.10 20.39 -13.65
N GLY A 162 18.48 19.80 -14.68
CA GLY A 162 18.74 18.42 -15.11
C GLY A 162 17.58 17.42 -14.92
N GLN A 163 16.47 17.78 -14.29
CA GLN A 163 15.31 16.88 -14.15
C GLN A 163 14.22 17.14 -15.21
N THR A 164 14.25 16.41 -16.33
CA THR A 164 13.11 16.31 -17.26
C THR A 164 12.03 15.38 -16.68
N LEU A 165 11.34 15.86 -15.64
CA LEU A 165 10.19 15.20 -15.01
C LEU A 165 8.87 15.53 -15.73
N GLU A 166 8.91 15.84 -17.02
CA GLU A 166 7.68 15.92 -17.79
C GLU A 166 7.07 14.55 -17.97
N ILE A 167 5.84 14.41 -17.51
CA ILE A 167 5.02 13.25 -17.83
C ILE A 167 4.55 13.46 -19.26
N LYS A 168 5.33 12.95 -20.22
CA LYS A 168 4.92 12.95 -21.63
C LYS A 168 3.92 11.82 -21.86
N PRO A 169 2.87 12.06 -22.66
CA PRO A 169 1.99 11.00 -23.13
C PRO A 169 2.80 9.88 -23.78
N ALA A 170 2.60 8.66 -23.33
CA ALA A 170 3.30 7.49 -23.85
C ALA A 170 2.39 6.26 -23.78
N ARG A 171 2.46 5.42 -24.80
CA ARG A 171 1.70 4.18 -24.84
C ARG A 171 2.34 3.14 -23.91
N ILE A 172 1.53 2.52 -23.08
CA ILE A 172 1.94 1.45 -22.17
C ILE A 172 1.07 0.22 -22.37
N TYR A 173 1.67 -0.95 -22.16
CA TYR A 173 1.08 -2.25 -22.42
C TYR A 173 1.01 -3.07 -21.13
N PRO A 174 -0.04 -3.88 -20.93
CA PRO A 174 -0.17 -4.72 -19.75
C PRO A 174 0.91 -5.80 -19.76
N ALA A 175 1.78 -5.79 -18.76
CA ALA A 175 2.91 -6.71 -18.70
C ALA A 175 2.59 -7.93 -17.85
N ASN A 176 2.19 -7.71 -16.60
CA ASN A 176 1.84 -8.79 -15.69
C ASN A 176 0.90 -8.29 -14.60
N PHE A 177 0.28 -9.23 -13.91
CA PHE A 177 -0.39 -8.95 -12.65
C PHE A 177 0.05 -9.93 -11.56
N ILE A 178 -0.14 -9.50 -10.31
CA ILE A 178 0.21 -10.24 -9.10
C ILE A 178 -0.98 -10.15 -8.15
N ILE A 179 -1.36 -11.28 -7.55
CA ILE A 179 -2.35 -11.33 -6.48
C ILE A 179 -1.60 -11.46 -5.16
N VAL A 180 -1.86 -10.58 -4.22
CA VAL A 180 -1.32 -10.61 -2.87
C VAL A 180 -2.46 -10.89 -1.93
N ASN A 181 -2.39 -12.02 -1.24
CA ASN A 181 -3.34 -12.41 -0.22
C ASN A 181 -2.63 -12.28 1.14
N SER A 182 -3.26 -11.57 2.08
CA SER A 182 -2.75 -11.37 3.43
C SER A 182 -3.76 -11.96 4.43
N LYS A 183 -3.32 -12.83 5.33
CA LYS A 183 -4.16 -13.37 6.41
C LYS A 183 -3.60 -12.95 7.75
N LYS A 184 -4.47 -12.55 8.67
CA LYS A 184 -4.08 -12.29 10.07
C LYS A 184 -3.63 -13.61 10.69
N ILE A 185 -2.51 -13.58 11.39
CA ILE A 185 -1.97 -14.74 12.13
C ILE A 185 -2.40 -14.60 13.58
N ASP A 186 -3.00 -15.64 14.15
CA ASP A 186 -3.32 -15.68 15.58
C ASP A 186 -2.06 -15.93 16.42
N ALA A 187 -2.07 -15.51 17.70
CA ALA A 187 -0.91 -15.60 18.59
C ALA A 187 -0.32 -17.01 18.75
N THR A 188 -1.14 -18.05 18.59
CA THR A 188 -0.72 -19.46 18.57
C THR A 188 0.00 -19.83 17.27
N GLN A 189 -0.49 -19.36 16.12
CA GLN A 189 0.12 -19.56 14.80
C GLN A 189 1.39 -18.72 14.62
N GLN A 190 1.52 -17.58 15.31
CA GLN A 190 2.73 -16.76 15.29
C GLN A 190 3.97 -17.50 15.78
N ARG A 191 3.83 -18.48 16.69
CA ARG A 191 4.95 -19.30 17.17
C ARG A 191 5.46 -20.22 16.05
N ILE A 192 4.55 -20.95 15.39
CA ILE A 192 4.87 -21.84 14.27
C ILE A 192 5.45 -21.05 13.09
N TYR A 193 4.85 -19.91 12.77
CA TYR A 193 5.28 -19.06 11.66
C TYR A 193 6.66 -18.42 11.89
N ARG A 194 7.02 -18.09 13.13
CA ARG A 194 8.39 -17.60 13.44
C ARG A 194 9.45 -18.66 13.17
N ASP A 195 9.16 -19.92 13.48
CA ASP A 195 10.09 -21.03 13.24
C ASP A 195 10.28 -21.28 11.73
N GLU A 196 9.23 -21.10 10.91
CA GLU A 196 9.31 -21.19 9.44
C GLU A 196 9.97 -19.97 8.75
N ILE A 197 9.76 -18.74 9.25
CA ILE A 197 10.42 -17.53 8.70
C ILE A 197 11.92 -17.55 9.00
N ALA A 198 12.34 -18.09 10.14
CA ALA A 198 13.76 -18.26 10.46
C ALA A 198 14.48 -19.11 9.40
N THR A 199 13.77 -20.08 8.78
CA THR A 199 14.27 -20.90 7.68
C THR A 199 14.13 -20.23 6.31
N ARG A 200 13.09 -19.42 6.08
CA ARG A 200 12.85 -18.72 4.80
C ARG A 200 12.97 -17.20 4.99
N LYS A 201 14.14 -16.64 4.66
CA LYS A 201 14.54 -15.21 4.71
C LYS A 201 13.55 -14.20 4.07
N LEU A 202 12.35 -14.05 4.62
CA LEU A 202 11.32 -13.10 4.20
C LEU A 202 10.70 -12.49 5.46
N SER A 203 11.42 -11.55 6.10
CA SER A 203 10.87 -10.81 7.23
C SER A 203 10.06 -9.61 6.73
N THR A 204 8.79 -9.55 7.12
CA THR A 204 8.05 -8.28 7.15
C THR A 204 8.05 -7.76 8.58
N LEU A 205 8.41 -6.49 8.76
CA LEU A 205 8.57 -5.76 10.03
C LEU A 205 7.36 -5.78 11.01
N ARG A 206 6.21 -6.34 10.63
CA ARG A 206 5.03 -6.49 11.50
C ARG A 206 4.54 -7.95 11.45
N GLY A 207 4.63 -8.63 12.59
CA GLY A 207 4.39 -10.07 12.76
C GLY A 207 2.92 -10.51 12.81
N ASP A 208 1.96 -9.64 12.51
CA ASP A 208 0.53 -9.96 12.69
C ASP A 208 -0.14 -10.53 11.43
N TYR A 209 0.52 -10.49 10.27
CA TYR A 209 -0.06 -10.93 8.99
C TYR A 209 0.91 -11.76 8.15
N ALA A 210 0.46 -12.94 7.73
CA ALA A 210 1.13 -13.77 6.72
C ALA A 210 0.73 -13.23 5.35
N LYS A 211 1.71 -12.91 4.50
CA LYS A 211 1.48 -12.48 3.12
C LYS A 211 1.95 -13.56 2.16
N ARG A 212 1.06 -14.01 1.27
CA ARG A 212 1.40 -14.86 0.13
C ARG A 212 1.12 -14.11 -1.16
N GLY A 213 2.16 -13.85 -1.92
CA GLY A 213 2.05 -13.32 -3.28
C GLY A 213 1.98 -14.45 -4.30
N SER A 214 1.14 -14.31 -5.31
CA SER A 214 1.20 -15.15 -6.50
C SER A 214 2.51 -14.91 -7.25
N GLN A 215 2.87 -15.86 -8.11
CA GLN A 215 3.85 -15.58 -9.15
C GLN A 215 3.32 -14.49 -10.10
N ARG A 216 4.24 -13.84 -10.85
CA ARG A 216 3.88 -12.86 -11.87
C ARG A 216 3.16 -13.57 -13.01
N ILE A 217 1.88 -13.30 -13.19
CA ILE A 217 1.10 -13.87 -14.29
C ILE A 217 1.25 -12.93 -15.49
N PRO A 218 1.82 -13.38 -16.62
CA PRO A 218 2.01 -12.53 -17.78
C PRO A 218 0.67 -12.17 -18.44
N LEU A 219 0.55 -10.91 -18.86
CA LEU A 219 -0.57 -10.39 -19.65
C LEU A 219 -0.17 -10.05 -21.09
N TRP A 220 1.14 -9.98 -21.36
CA TRP A 220 1.69 -9.67 -22.69
C TRP A 220 1.52 -10.83 -23.69
N THR A 221 1.38 -12.07 -23.21
CA THR A 221 1.17 -13.25 -24.06
C THR A 221 -0.23 -13.29 -24.65
N ASP A 222 -0.43 -13.94 -25.81
CA ASP A 222 -1.77 -14.06 -26.42
C ASP A 222 -2.65 -15.12 -25.77
N LYS A 223 -2.02 -16.15 -25.19
CA LYS A 223 -2.70 -17.22 -24.48
C LYS A 223 -2.40 -17.15 -22.98
N PRO A 224 -3.34 -17.60 -22.13
CA PRO A 224 -3.08 -17.73 -20.70
C PRO A 224 -1.99 -18.77 -20.46
N PRO A 225 -1.19 -18.63 -19.38
CA PRO A 225 -0.26 -19.68 -18.95
C PRO A 225 -1.00 -21.01 -18.69
N LYS A 226 -0.38 -22.14 -19.03
CA LYS A 226 -0.98 -23.48 -18.82
C LYS A 226 -1.38 -23.69 -17.35
N ASP A 227 -0.57 -23.20 -16.42
CA ASP A 227 -0.77 -23.40 -14.98
C ASP A 227 -1.61 -22.31 -14.33
N TYR A 228 -2.31 -21.48 -15.11
CA TYR A 228 -3.07 -20.32 -14.62
C TYR A 228 -4.00 -20.65 -13.45
N LYS A 229 -4.77 -21.74 -13.55
CA LYS A 229 -5.69 -22.17 -12.49
C LYS A 229 -4.96 -22.56 -11.21
N GLN A 230 -3.82 -23.24 -11.33
CA GLN A 230 -3.02 -23.64 -10.17
C GLN A 230 -2.40 -22.41 -9.48
N ILE A 231 -1.87 -21.46 -10.26
CA ILE A 231 -1.30 -20.22 -9.72
C ILE A 231 -2.37 -19.42 -8.97
N LEU A 232 -3.59 -19.32 -9.52
CA LEU A 232 -4.70 -18.66 -8.83
C LEU A 232 -5.08 -19.37 -7.53
N ASN A 233 -5.26 -20.70 -7.55
CA ASN A 233 -5.61 -21.46 -6.36
C ASN A 233 -4.54 -21.30 -5.26
N ASN A 234 -3.26 -21.37 -5.63
CA ASN A 234 -2.14 -21.16 -4.71
C ASN A 234 -2.12 -19.73 -4.13
N ALA A 235 -2.55 -18.72 -4.89
CA ALA A 235 -2.67 -17.35 -4.40
C ALA A 235 -3.82 -17.19 -3.39
N PHE A 236 -4.91 -17.96 -3.53
CA PHE A 236 -6.07 -17.87 -2.65
C PHE A 236 -6.00 -18.75 -1.41
N ASN A 237 -5.32 -19.90 -1.50
CA ASN A 237 -5.14 -20.81 -0.37
C ASN A 237 -3.97 -20.32 0.48
N ILE A 238 -4.29 -19.55 1.51
CA ILE A 238 -3.41 -19.35 2.66
C ILE A 238 -3.81 -20.41 3.68
N ASP A 239 -3.36 -21.63 3.42
CA ASP A 239 -3.25 -22.62 4.48
C ASP A 239 -2.06 -22.18 5.32
N VAL A 240 -2.37 -21.61 6.48
CA VAL A 240 -1.41 -21.51 7.58
C VAL A 240 -1.41 -22.91 8.17
N VAL A 241 -0.42 -23.71 7.78
CA VAL A 241 -0.12 -24.97 8.47
C VAL A 241 0.54 -24.61 9.80
#